data_AF-A0A380VCN6-F1
#
_entry.id   AF-A0A380VCN6-F1
#
_cell.length_a   1.000
_cell.length_b   1.000
_cell.length_c   1.000
_cell.angle_alpha   90.00
_cell.angle_beta   90.00
_cell.angle_gamma   90.00
#
_symmetry.space_group_name_H-M   'P 1'
#
loop_
_entity.id
_entity.type
_entity.pdbx_description
1 polymer ?
#
loop_
_entity_poly.entity_id
_entity_poly.type
_entity_poly.pdbx_seq_one_letter_code
_entity_poly.pdbx_strand_id
1 'polypeptide(L)' 'MLMLLTVLLSSCVSNEPEVKACPQLPVVLIANLDKTPFNGRTYGDVTQYAVILKRERDMCLNRIDKIREWQTEDLSK' A
#
# COMPACT_ATOMS: atom_id res chain seq x y z
N MET A 1 -52.89 4.05 -4.45
CA MET A 1 -51.79 4.39 -3.50
C MET A 1 -50.93 3.19 -3.12
N LEU A 2 -51.49 2.02 -2.80
CA LEU A 2 -50.70 0.82 -2.45
C LEU A 2 -49.76 0.34 -3.59
N MET A 3 -50.23 0.40 -4.84
CA MET A 3 -49.46 -0.02 -6.02
C MET A 3 -48.27 0.90 -6.36
N LEU A 4 -48.32 2.18 -5.97
CA LEU A 4 -47.18 3.09 -6.15
C LEU A 4 -46.09 2.80 -5.13
N LEU A 5 -46.48 2.48 -3.89
CA LEU A 5 -45.55 2.12 -2.82
C LEU A 5 -44.76 0.88 -3.20
N THR A 6 -45.41 -0.15 -3.76
CA THR A 6 -44.75 -1.40 -4.16
C THR A 6 -43.73 -1.23 -5.29
N VAL A 7 -43.93 -0.23 -6.18
CA VAL A 7 -42.98 0.08 -7.27
C VAL A 7 -41.75 0.83 -6.76
N LEU A 8 -41.91 1.69 -5.74
CA LEU A 8 -40.78 2.40 -5.12
C LEU A 8 -39.86 1.45 -4.33
N LEU A 9 -40.42 0.41 -3.70
CA LEU A 9 -39.67 -0.57 -2.90
C LEU A 9 -38.95 -1.65 -3.72
N SER A 10 -39.28 -1.87 -5.00
CA SER A 10 -38.56 -2.84 -5.84
C SER A 10 -37.19 -2.33 -6.34
N SER A 11 -36.93 -1.03 -6.19
CA SER A 11 -35.68 -0.38 -6.63
C SER A 11 -34.48 -0.66 -5.74
N CYS A 12 -34.66 -1.26 -4.56
CA CYS A 12 -33.58 -1.58 -3.61
C CYS A 12 -33.13 -3.05 -3.67
N VAL A 13 -33.63 -3.83 -4.63
CA VAL A 13 -33.18 -5.21 -4.91
C VAL A 13 -32.08 -5.16 -5.97
N SER A 14 -30.93 -4.61 -5.57
CA SER A 14 -29.65 -4.88 -6.21
C SER A 14 -28.62 -5.17 -5.12
N ASN A 15 -28.93 -6.18 -4.30
CA ASN A 15 -28.03 -6.64 -3.24
C ASN A 15 -27.41 -7.97 -3.65
N GLU A 16 -26.76 -8.02 -4.81
CA GLU A 16 -25.52 -8.77 -4.81
C GLU A 16 -24.50 -7.85 -4.16
N PRO A 17 -23.90 -8.22 -3.02
CA PRO A 17 -22.71 -7.51 -2.59
C PRO A 17 -21.72 -7.65 -3.74
N GLU A 18 -21.45 -6.57 -4.47
CA GLU A 18 -20.23 -6.47 -5.25
C GLU A 18 -19.12 -6.63 -4.22
N VAL A 19 -18.66 -7.87 -4.05
CA VAL A 19 -17.41 -8.16 -3.36
C VAL A 19 -16.34 -7.66 -4.31
N LYS A 20 -16.17 -6.33 -4.36
CA LYS A 20 -14.97 -5.71 -4.91
C LYS A 20 -13.86 -6.20 -4.01
N ALA A 21 -13.21 -7.28 -4.43
CA ALA A 21 -12.03 -7.79 -3.76
C ALA A 21 -11.07 -6.60 -3.64
N CYS A 22 -10.75 -6.21 -2.40
CA CYS A 22 -9.82 -5.12 -2.20
C CYS A 22 -8.54 -5.47 -2.96
N PRO A 23 -8.04 -4.55 -3.80
CA PRO A 23 -6.87 -4.83 -4.61
C PRO A 23 -5.72 -5.14 -3.66
N GLN A 24 -5.09 -6.29 -3.88
CA GLN A 24 -4.07 -6.78 -2.96
C GLN A 24 -2.75 -6.09 -3.26
N LEU A 25 -2.27 -5.34 -2.27
CA LEU A 25 -0.99 -4.66 -2.37
C LEU A 25 0.13 -5.70 -2.51
N PRO A 26 1.06 -5.54 -3.47
CA PRO A 26 2.15 -6.49 -3.65
C PRO A 26 2.99 -6.65 -2.37
N VAL A 27 3.13 -7.89 -1.89
CA VAL A 27 3.83 -8.21 -0.62
C VAL A 27 5.25 -7.67 -0.59
N VAL A 28 5.95 -7.64 -1.73
CA VAL A 28 7.32 -7.10 -1.83
C VAL A 28 7.43 -5.63 -1.43
N LEU A 29 6.34 -4.86 -1.52
CA LEU A 29 6.32 -3.44 -1.16
C LEU A 29 6.12 -3.22 0.34
N ILE A 30 5.48 -4.18 1.03
CA ILE A 30 5.14 -4.09 2.46
C ILE A 30 5.92 -5.05 3.36
N ALA A 31 6.69 -5.98 2.78
CA ALA A 31 7.55 -6.86 3.55
C ALA A 31 8.50 -6.05 4.43
N ASN A 32 8.74 -6.48 5.66
CA ASN A 32 9.73 -5.83 6.52
C ASN A 32 11.09 -5.76 5.83
N LEU A 33 11.79 -4.63 6.01
CA LEU A 33 13.20 -4.54 5.67
C LEU A 33 14.01 -4.71 6.94
N ASP A 34 14.98 -5.60 6.89
CA ASP A 34 15.97 -5.71 7.95
C ASP A 34 16.83 -4.45 7.98
N LYS A 35 16.97 -3.90 9.17
CA LYS A 35 17.87 -2.78 9.42
C LYS A 35 19.25 -3.33 9.74
N THR A 36 20.28 -2.84 9.04
CA THR A 36 21.65 -3.19 9.37
C THR A 36 22.01 -2.64 10.75
N PRO A 37 22.52 -3.45 11.70
CA PRO A 37 22.95 -2.95 13.00
C PRO A 37 24.25 -2.13 12.89
N PHE A 38 24.39 -1.09 13.71
CA PHE A 38 25.63 -0.36 13.84
C PHE A 38 26.54 -1.02 14.89
N ASN A 39 27.72 -1.49 14.48
CA ASN A 39 28.71 -2.11 15.35
C ASN A 39 30.05 -1.33 15.39
N GLY A 40 30.06 -0.11 14.86
CA GLY A 40 31.25 0.72 14.74
C GLY A 40 31.70 1.32 16.07
N ARG A 41 32.98 1.68 16.16
CA ARG A 41 33.59 2.31 17.34
C ARG A 41 34.31 3.62 17.05
N THR A 42 34.43 4.00 15.78
CA THR A 42 35.13 5.20 15.32
C THR A 42 34.23 6.10 14.47
N TYR A 43 34.64 7.36 14.29
CA TYR A 43 34.00 8.27 13.33
C TYR A 43 34.05 7.75 11.88
N GLY A 44 35.10 6.99 11.53
CA GLY A 44 35.19 6.33 10.23
C GLY A 44 34.06 5.31 10.03
N ASP A 45 33.76 4.52 11.06
CA ASP A 45 32.68 3.53 11.03
C ASP A 45 31.30 4.21 10.90
N VAL A 46 31.10 5.36 11.56
CA VAL A 46 29.88 6.16 11.41
C VAL A 46 29.70 6.62 9.96
N THR A 47 30.79 7.04 9.30
CA THR A 47 30.76 7.49 7.90
C THR A 47 30.39 6.34 6.97
N GLN A 48 30.95 5.15 7.19
CA GLN A 48 30.58 3.94 6.43
C GLN A 48 29.13 3.54 6.67
N TYR A 49 28.68 3.59 7.92
CA TYR A 49 27.30 3.29 8.28
C TYR A 49 26.30 4.30 7.69
N ALA A 50 26.67 5.57 7.55
CA ALA A 50 25.85 6.57 6.87
C ALA A 50 25.57 6.21 5.39
N VAL A 51 26.52 5.57 4.70
CA VAL A 51 26.31 5.07 3.33
C VAL A 51 25.29 3.93 3.32
N ILE A 52 25.35 3.04 4.31
CA ILE A 52 24.37 1.95 4.48
C ILE A 52 22.97 2.53 4.71
N LEU A 53 22.83 3.44 5.68
CA LEU A 53 21.57 4.11 5.99
C LEU A 53 20.99 4.85 4.79
N LYS A 54 21.83 5.50 3.98
CA LYS A 54 21.40 6.15 2.74
C LYS A 54 20.76 5.13 1.79
N ARG A 55 21.40 3.98 1.55
CA ARG A 55 20.88 2.92 0.67
C ARG A 55 19.58 2.32 1.19
N GLU A 56 19.49 2.03 2.49
CA GLU A 56 18.28 1.50 3.11
C GLU A 56 17.11 2.49 2.98
N ARG A 57 17.37 3.78 3.25
CA ARG A 57 16.37 4.84 3.08
C ARG A 57 15.90 4.96 1.63
N ASP A 58 16.84 4.95 0.68
CA ASP A 58 16.52 5.08 -0.74
C ASP A 58 15.66 3.88 -1.21
N MET A 59 15.90 2.66 -0.68
CA MET A 59 15.04 1.50 -0.91
C MET A 59 13.63 1.67 -0.34
N CYS A 60 13.50 2.19 0.88
CA CYS A 60 12.19 2.48 1.49
C CYS A 60 11.41 3.51 0.67
N LEU A 61 12.06 4.59 0.22
CA LEU A 61 11.44 5.60 -0.63
C LEU A 61 10.94 4.99 -1.95
N ASN A 62 11.76 4.17 -2.61
CA ASN A 62 11.36 3.48 -3.83
C ASN A 62 10.13 2.58 -3.62
N ARG A 63 10.00 1.89 -2.48
CA ARG A 63 8.79 1.09 -2.18
C ARG A 63 7.56 1.97 -2.03
N ILE A 64 7.67 3.12 -1.36
CA ILE A 64 6.57 4.08 -1.25
C ILE A 64 6.13 4.57 -2.63
N ASP A 65 7.08 4.90 -3.50
CA ASP A 65 6.77 5.35 -4.86
C ASP A 65 6.04 4.26 -5.65
N LYS A 66 6.48 3.00 -5.56
CA LYS A 66 5.79 1.85 -6.17
C LYS A 66 4.39 1.61 -5.61
N ILE A 67 4.16 1.87 -4.31
CA ILE A 67 2.81 1.81 -3.72
C ILE A 67 1.91 2.88 -4.33
N ARG A 68 2.41 4.12 -4.50
CA ARG A 68 1.65 5.23 -5.11
C ARG A 68 1.33 4.97 -6.58
N GLU A 69 2.30 4.43 -7.33
CA GLU A 69 2.10 3.98 -8.71
C GLU A 69 1.01 2.91 -8.78
N TRP A 70 1.10 1.86 -7.94
CA TRP A 70 0.09 0.81 -7.86
C TRP A 70 -1.30 1.35 -7.53
N GLN A 71 -1.42 2.29 -6.59
CA GLN A 71 -2.71 2.93 -6.27
C GLN A 71 -3.30 3.66 -7.48
N THR A 72 -2.46 4.33 -8.27
CA THR A 72 -2.91 5.07 -9.46
C THR A 72 -3.32 4.12 -10.57
N GLU A 73 -2.55 3.05 -10.80
CA GLU A 73 -2.89 2.00 -11.77
C GLU A 73 -4.20 1.29 -11.40
N ASP A 74 -4.40 1.01 -10.11
CA ASP A 74 -5.62 0.36 -9.63
C ASP A 74 -6.86 1.25 -9.75
N LEU A 75 -6.74 2.54 -9.42
CA LEU A 75 -7.82 3.52 -9.62
C LEU A 75 -8.16 3.78 -11.10
N SER A 76 -7.25 3.42 -12.01
CA SER A 76 -7.45 3.53 -13.46
C SER A 76 -8.08 2.29 -14.12
N LYS A 77 -8.27 1.20 -13.36
CA LYS A 77 -8.94 -0.02 -13.80
C LYS A 77 -10.43 0.02 -13.50
#